data_AF-A0A0D9ZYG4-F1
#
_entry.id   AF-A0A0D9ZYG4-F1
#
_cell.length_a   1.000
_cell.length_b   1.000
_cell.length_c   1.000
_cell.angle_alpha   90.00
_cell.angle_beta   90.00
_cell.angle_gamma   90.00
#
_symmetry.space_group_name_H-M   'P 1'
#
loop_
_entity.id
_entity.type
_entity.pdbx_description
1 polymer ?
#
loop_
_entity_poly.entity_id
_entity_poly.type
_entity_poly.pdbx_seq_one_letter_code
_entity_poly.pdbx_strand_id
1 'polypeptide(L)'
;MATATAPAAVAAADNGGHGSSSASQNASGSGEGQGGSMSLSLQLRPLGSTPTAAVAVSVPPMAAAPMMAGPAAAAPAPAPPLATMAVAQNASLAAVASALAAHRRNQATHRSSALHGHLRRCAEALAASRPADADAELASIARMASADGDAVQRVAVAFAEAMARVVIRPWRGVSAALFPSDAGAAGDALTAWEAEFARQSFLNLCPLLHLAAVAVNEIILETTRNDKFIHIVDLGGIHHAHWVELLQGLATRRAAVRPCLRLTIVHEHKHFLAQAAQVLAAESDRHGVPLDLHIVESSVEALKLDALGVRSDHAVVIVSMLQLHRLVGAGILSTTAPPSPAAAAAASMITSPLPPANMSSKVDRLLRGFHLLSPRAIILTENEANHFVPSFTDRFASALPYYEQLFAAMEEAGAAAVERKAAERYLLREEIKDVIACDHDGPRWARHETLGRWVVRMGAAGFALAPAITVVTAAGRVRAVAARLPGGGDERRYGVTEGGGWLILNREEKPMFCVSAWRRQ
;
A
#
# COMPACT_ATOMS: atom_id res chain seq x y z
N MET A 1 21.27 30.93 -54.26
CA MET A 1 19.81 30.96 -54.06
C MET A 1 19.59 30.84 -52.55
N ALA A 2 19.50 31.97 -51.85
CA ALA A 2 18.25 32.70 -51.56
C ALA A 2 17.46 31.97 -50.44
N THR A 3 17.52 32.37 -49.16
CA THR A 3 16.76 33.49 -48.51
C THR A 3 15.24 33.31 -48.62
N ALA A 4 14.38 33.50 -47.61
CA ALA A 4 14.48 33.79 -46.18
C ALA A 4 13.17 33.25 -45.50
N THR A 5 12.67 33.59 -44.29
CA THR A 5 12.93 34.65 -43.28
C THR A 5 12.34 34.19 -41.92
N ALA A 6 12.75 34.83 -40.81
CA ALA A 6 11.92 34.92 -39.58
C ALA A 6 10.98 36.14 -39.64
N PRO A 7 10.08 36.31 -38.67
CA PRO A 7 9.96 37.64 -38.06
C PRO A 7 9.96 37.61 -36.52
N ALA A 8 10.27 38.78 -35.94
CA ALA A 8 10.43 39.00 -34.51
C ALA A 8 9.17 39.63 -33.86
N ALA A 9 9.25 39.83 -32.53
CA ALA A 9 8.18 40.35 -31.69
C ALA A 9 7.82 41.82 -31.93
N VAL A 10 6.61 42.21 -31.50
CA VAL A 10 6.22 43.59 -31.16
C VAL A 10 5.43 43.57 -29.86
N ALA A 11 5.66 44.56 -28.99
CA ALA A 11 4.87 44.83 -27.78
C ALA A 11 4.31 46.26 -27.82
N ALA A 12 3.04 46.41 -27.43
CA ALA A 12 2.37 47.65 -27.01
C ALA A 12 1.06 47.20 -26.30
N ALA A 13 0.77 47.54 -25.04
CA ALA A 13 0.63 48.86 -24.40
C ALA A 13 -0.77 49.51 -24.60
N ASP A 14 -1.67 49.15 -23.68
CA ASP A 14 -2.38 50.04 -22.75
C ASP A 14 -3.55 50.98 -23.17
N ASN A 15 -4.45 51.18 -22.19
CA ASN A 15 -5.76 51.88 -22.10
C ASN A 15 -6.99 51.02 -22.44
N GLY A 16 -7.98 50.83 -21.55
CA GLY A 16 -8.66 51.82 -20.68
C GLY A 16 -10.08 52.04 -21.25
N GLY A 17 -11.18 52.18 -20.51
CA GLY A 17 -11.47 52.20 -19.08
C GLY A 17 -12.96 52.58 -18.87
N HIS A 18 -13.50 52.37 -17.67
CA HIS A 18 -14.90 52.68 -17.25
C HIS A 18 -16.03 51.82 -17.85
N GLY A 19 -17.09 51.44 -17.12
CA GLY A 19 -17.35 51.65 -15.69
C GLY A 19 -18.67 51.00 -15.21
N SER A 20 -18.93 51.09 -13.90
CA SER A 20 -20.22 51.30 -13.19
C SER A 20 -21.56 50.84 -13.83
N SER A 21 -22.53 50.22 -13.13
CA SER A 21 -22.71 49.99 -11.69
C SER A 21 -23.90 49.05 -11.36
N SER A 22 -24.02 48.71 -10.07
CA SER A 22 -25.27 48.64 -9.26
C SER A 22 -26.29 47.48 -9.38
N ALA A 23 -26.81 47.14 -8.18
CA ALA A 23 -28.17 46.68 -7.86
C ALA A 23 -28.51 45.16 -7.85
N SER A 24 -28.16 44.51 -6.72
CA SER A 24 -29.10 43.82 -5.80
C SER A 24 -30.51 43.41 -6.28
N GLN A 25 -30.92 42.15 -6.07
CA GLN A 25 -31.81 41.71 -4.95
C GLN A 25 -32.22 40.23 -5.03
N ASN A 26 -32.36 39.62 -3.84
CA ASN A 26 -33.08 38.41 -3.42
C ASN A 26 -33.85 37.52 -4.43
N ALA A 27 -33.63 36.20 -4.33
CA ALA A 27 -34.71 35.22 -4.25
C ALA A 27 -34.30 33.98 -3.42
N SER A 28 -35.20 33.54 -2.54
CA SER A 28 -35.07 32.36 -1.67
C SER A 28 -35.40 31.05 -2.39
N GLY A 29 -34.72 29.95 -2.03
CA GLY A 29 -35.06 28.61 -2.53
C GLY A 29 -34.43 27.49 -1.69
N SER A 30 -35.24 26.86 -0.84
CA SER A 30 -34.87 25.75 0.06
C SER A 30 -34.50 24.46 -0.69
N GLY A 31 -33.51 23.72 -0.17
CA GLY A 31 -33.15 22.40 -0.68
C GLY A 31 -32.12 21.69 0.20
N GLU A 32 -32.54 21.21 1.38
CA GLU A 32 -31.68 20.39 2.23
C GLU A 32 -31.38 19.04 1.55
N GLY A 33 -30.11 18.79 1.26
CA GLY A 33 -29.60 17.51 0.79
C GLY A 33 -28.41 17.08 1.63
N GLN A 34 -28.64 16.29 2.68
CA GLN A 34 -27.57 15.77 3.53
C GLN A 34 -26.69 14.76 2.74
N GLY A 35 -25.57 15.25 2.21
CA GLY A 35 -24.51 14.40 1.68
C GLY A 35 -23.82 13.64 2.81
N GLY A 36 -24.29 12.41 3.09
CA GLY A 36 -23.72 11.55 4.13
C GLY A 36 -22.27 11.15 3.83
N SER A 37 -21.33 11.75 4.55
CA SER A 37 -19.92 11.36 4.52
C SER A 37 -19.74 9.98 5.15
N MET A 38 -19.57 8.94 4.34
CA MET A 38 -19.24 7.59 4.82
C MET A 38 -17.75 7.48 5.15
N SER A 39 -17.37 7.90 6.35
CA SER A 39 -16.08 7.54 6.93
C SER A 39 -16.12 6.10 7.46
N LEU A 40 -15.61 5.15 6.67
CA LEU A 40 -15.41 3.76 7.11
C LEU A 40 -14.19 3.64 8.02
N SER A 41 -14.33 4.14 9.24
CA SER A 41 -13.39 3.86 10.32
C SER A 41 -13.54 2.41 10.79
N LEU A 42 -12.49 1.60 10.68
CA LEU A 42 -12.40 0.29 11.33
C LEU A 42 -12.30 0.46 12.86
N GLN A 43 -13.42 0.78 13.50
CA GLN A 43 -13.49 0.93 14.95
C GLN A 43 -13.42 -0.44 15.65
N LEU A 44 -12.28 -0.71 16.29
CA LEU A 44 -12.15 -1.77 17.28
C LEU A 44 -13.09 -1.51 18.45
N ARG A 45 -14.08 -2.41 18.63
CA ARG A 45 -15.11 -2.30 19.67
C ARG A 45 -14.52 -2.65 21.06
N PRO A 46 -14.77 -1.86 22.12
CA PRO A 46 -14.34 -2.23 23.48
C PRO A 46 -15.06 -3.48 24.02
N LEU A 47 -14.37 -4.27 24.84
CA LEU A 47 -14.88 -5.50 25.46
C LEU A 47 -15.26 -5.30 26.94
N GLY A 48 -16.34 -5.98 27.36
CA GLY A 48 -16.93 -5.96 28.71
C GLY A 48 -18.42 -5.60 28.62
N SER A 49 -19.38 -6.45 29.00
CA SER A 49 -19.44 -7.23 30.24
C SER A 49 -20.03 -8.66 30.07
N THR A 50 -19.85 -9.48 31.10
CA THR A 50 -20.38 -10.86 31.21
C THR A 50 -21.89 -10.90 31.49
N PRO A 51 -22.67 -11.80 30.86
CA PRO A 51 -23.99 -12.16 31.34
C PRO A 51 -23.92 -13.21 32.46
N THR A 52 -24.62 -12.94 33.55
CA THR A 52 -24.75 -13.80 34.74
C THR A 52 -25.55 -15.07 34.45
N ALA A 53 -25.15 -16.19 35.04
CA ALA A 53 -25.89 -17.45 34.94
C ALA A 53 -27.21 -17.39 35.73
N ALA A 54 -28.33 -17.67 35.06
CA ALA A 54 -29.64 -17.79 35.72
C ALA A 54 -29.84 -19.23 36.25
N VAL A 55 -29.90 -19.37 37.57
CA VAL A 55 -30.21 -20.62 38.26
C VAL A 55 -31.72 -20.88 38.20
N ALA A 56 -32.13 -21.99 37.56
CA ALA A 56 -33.51 -22.45 37.58
C ALA A 56 -33.76 -23.32 38.83
N VAL A 57 -34.79 -22.97 39.60
CA VAL A 57 -35.15 -23.62 40.87
C VAL A 57 -35.86 -24.95 40.63
N SER A 58 -35.45 -26.00 41.34
CA SER A 58 -36.13 -27.30 41.38
C SER A 58 -37.09 -27.37 42.58
N VAL A 59 -38.33 -27.80 42.34
CA VAL A 59 -39.31 -28.16 43.37
C VAL A 59 -39.97 -29.48 42.98
N PRO A 60 -39.98 -30.52 43.84
CA PRO A 60 -40.59 -31.81 43.53
C PRO A 60 -42.08 -31.86 43.93
N PRO A 61 -42.86 -32.78 43.34
CA PRO A 61 -44.02 -33.36 44.01
C PRO A 61 -43.86 -34.87 44.26
N MET A 62 -44.72 -35.38 45.14
CA MET A 62 -44.60 -36.66 45.84
C MET A 62 -44.98 -37.89 45.01
N ALA A 63 -44.58 -39.06 45.54
CA ALA A 63 -44.90 -40.37 45.02
C ALA A 63 -46.39 -40.73 45.09
N ALA A 64 -46.84 -41.52 44.12
CA ALA A 64 -47.95 -42.46 44.24
C ALA A 64 -47.60 -43.74 43.46
N ALA A 65 -47.98 -44.89 44.00
CA ALA A 65 -47.82 -46.21 43.40
C ALA A 65 -49.06 -47.05 43.77
N PRO A 66 -49.19 -48.29 43.25
CA PRO A 66 -49.20 -48.70 41.84
C PRO A 66 -50.57 -49.33 41.47
N MET A 67 -50.81 -49.77 40.22
CA MET A 67 -51.68 -50.94 39.94
C MET A 67 -51.60 -51.43 38.48
N MET A 68 -51.19 -52.70 38.34
CA MET A 68 -51.35 -53.71 37.27
C MET A 68 -52.21 -53.42 36.01
N ALA A 69 -51.68 -53.74 34.81
CA ALA A 69 -52.38 -54.49 33.76
C ALA A 69 -51.49 -54.94 32.56
N GLY A 70 -51.51 -56.25 32.24
CA GLY A 70 -51.46 -56.79 30.86
C GLY A 70 -50.11 -56.89 30.10
N PRO A 71 -49.77 -58.06 29.51
CA PRO A 71 -48.72 -58.17 28.51
C PRO A 71 -49.25 -57.74 27.13
N ALA A 72 -48.68 -56.68 26.55
CA ALA A 72 -49.02 -56.24 25.19
C ALA A 72 -47.90 -56.60 24.19
N ALA A 73 -48.30 -57.00 22.98
CA ALA A 73 -47.40 -57.51 21.95
C ALA A 73 -46.38 -56.48 21.45
N ALA A 74 -45.29 -56.96 20.86
CA ALA A 74 -44.25 -56.13 20.25
C ALA A 74 -44.84 -55.24 19.15
N ALA A 75 -44.93 -53.94 19.42
CA ALA A 75 -45.29 -52.94 18.43
C ALA A 75 -44.14 -52.73 17.42
N PRO A 76 -44.44 -52.44 16.14
CA PRO A 76 -43.40 -52.04 15.18
C PRO A 76 -42.72 -50.75 15.64
N ALA A 77 -41.42 -50.61 15.35
CA ALA A 77 -40.63 -49.46 15.77
C ALA A 77 -41.30 -48.14 15.32
N PRO A 78 -41.40 -47.12 16.20
CA PRO A 78 -42.05 -45.87 15.86
C PRO A 78 -41.28 -45.17 14.73
N ALA A 79 -42.02 -44.62 13.76
CA ALA A 79 -41.44 -43.79 12.72
C ALA A 79 -40.65 -42.62 13.35
N PRO A 80 -39.47 -42.25 12.82
CA PRO A 80 -38.65 -41.21 13.41
C PRO A 80 -39.45 -39.90 13.48
N PRO A 81 -39.45 -39.18 14.62
CA PRO A 81 -40.23 -37.96 14.77
C PRO A 81 -39.77 -36.91 13.75
N LEU A 82 -40.68 -36.02 13.30
CA LEU A 82 -40.40 -35.04 12.24
C LEU A 82 -39.11 -34.24 12.46
N ALA A 83 -38.75 -33.95 13.71
CA ALA A 83 -37.50 -33.28 14.07
C ALA A 83 -36.26 -34.06 13.59
N THR A 84 -36.24 -35.39 13.71
CA THR A 84 -35.15 -36.26 13.23
C THR A 84 -35.04 -36.23 11.70
N MET A 85 -36.18 -36.20 10.99
CA MET A 85 -36.19 -36.07 9.53
C MET A 85 -35.67 -34.71 9.07
N ALA A 86 -36.07 -33.62 9.75
CA ALA A 86 -35.58 -32.28 9.46
C ALA A 86 -34.07 -32.13 9.73
N VAL A 87 -33.57 -32.71 10.82
CA VAL A 87 -32.12 -32.76 11.13
C VAL A 87 -31.36 -33.55 10.05
N ALA A 88 -31.88 -34.69 9.60
CA ALA A 88 -31.26 -35.49 8.53
C ALA A 88 -31.26 -34.75 7.17
N GLN A 89 -32.34 -34.04 6.82
CA GLN A 89 -32.39 -33.21 5.61
C GLN A 89 -31.39 -32.04 5.67
N ASN A 90 -31.30 -31.35 6.81
CA ASN A 90 -30.33 -30.27 7.01
C ASN A 90 -28.87 -30.78 6.93
N ALA A 91 -28.58 -31.95 7.49
CA ALA A 91 -27.27 -32.59 7.37
C ALA A 91 -26.92 -32.96 5.91
N SER A 92 -27.90 -33.45 5.14
CA SER A 92 -27.73 -33.75 3.71
C SER A 92 -27.44 -32.48 2.88
N LEU A 93 -28.20 -31.41 3.11
CA LEU A 93 -27.95 -30.11 2.44
C LEU A 93 -26.57 -29.53 2.80
N ALA A 94 -26.14 -29.64 4.06
CA ALA A 94 -24.80 -29.22 4.49
C ALA A 94 -23.69 -30.05 3.81
N ALA A 95 -23.89 -31.37 3.65
CA ALA A 95 -22.95 -32.25 2.94
C ALA A 95 -22.83 -31.88 1.46
N VAL A 96 -23.94 -31.61 0.77
CA VAL A 96 -23.96 -31.15 -0.63
C VAL A 96 -23.27 -29.79 -0.77
N ALA A 97 -23.55 -28.84 0.12
CA ALA A 97 -22.89 -27.53 0.14
C ALA A 97 -21.36 -27.65 0.33
N SER A 98 -20.92 -28.52 1.24
CA SER A 98 -19.51 -28.81 1.47
C SER A 98 -18.83 -29.46 0.25
N ALA A 99 -19.49 -30.43 -0.39
CA ALA A 99 -19.01 -31.07 -1.61
C ALA A 99 -18.88 -30.08 -2.79
N LEU A 100 -19.87 -29.20 -2.98
CA LEU A 100 -19.81 -28.13 -3.98
C LEU A 100 -18.69 -27.12 -3.68
N ALA A 101 -18.48 -26.76 -2.40
CA ALA A 101 -17.37 -25.89 -1.99
C ALA A 101 -15.99 -26.56 -2.17
N ALA A 102 -15.87 -27.87 -1.97
CA ALA A 102 -14.67 -28.63 -2.29
C ALA A 102 -14.42 -28.70 -3.80
N HIS A 103 -15.45 -28.96 -4.60
CA HIS A 103 -15.35 -28.99 -6.06
C HIS A 103 -14.92 -27.64 -6.65
N ARG A 104 -15.52 -26.53 -6.18
CA ARG A 104 -15.12 -25.16 -6.56
C ARG A 104 -13.68 -24.84 -6.18
N ARG A 105 -13.21 -25.26 -5.01
CA ARG A 105 -11.80 -25.11 -4.60
C ARG A 105 -10.86 -25.89 -5.52
N ASN A 106 -11.17 -27.16 -5.82
CA ASN A 106 -10.36 -27.98 -6.71
C ASN A 106 -10.29 -27.38 -8.14
N GLN A 107 -11.41 -26.88 -8.67
CA GLN A 107 -11.42 -26.14 -9.94
C GLN A 107 -10.56 -24.87 -9.89
N ALA A 108 -10.63 -24.09 -8.81
CA ALA A 108 -9.82 -22.89 -8.63
C ALA A 108 -8.32 -23.21 -8.56
N THR A 109 -7.92 -24.25 -7.82
CA THR A 109 -6.52 -24.71 -7.74
C THR A 109 -6.00 -25.17 -9.11
N HIS A 110 -6.79 -25.95 -9.86
CA HIS A 110 -6.41 -26.37 -11.22
C HIS A 110 -6.27 -25.17 -12.17
N ARG A 111 -7.21 -24.22 -12.11
CA ARG A 111 -7.20 -23.00 -12.93
C ARG A 111 -6.00 -22.11 -12.60
N SER A 112 -5.67 -21.93 -11.31
CA SER A 112 -4.50 -21.17 -10.86
C SER A 112 -3.20 -21.78 -11.38
N SER A 113 -3.00 -23.08 -11.20
CA SER A 113 -1.81 -23.79 -11.73
C SER A 113 -1.67 -23.64 -13.24
N ALA A 114 -2.77 -23.79 -13.98
CA ALA A 114 -2.79 -23.57 -15.43
C ALA A 114 -2.46 -22.11 -15.81
N LEU A 115 -3.07 -21.12 -15.14
CA LEU A 115 -2.81 -19.70 -15.37
C LEU A 115 -1.34 -19.34 -15.14
N HIS A 116 -0.72 -19.77 -14.02
CA HIS A 116 0.71 -19.57 -13.79
C HIS A 116 1.56 -20.23 -14.89
N GLY A 117 1.17 -21.42 -15.35
CA GLY A 117 1.81 -22.11 -16.47
C GLY A 117 1.75 -21.33 -17.79
N HIS A 118 0.58 -20.79 -18.14
CA HIS A 118 0.40 -19.95 -19.33
C HIS A 118 1.16 -18.63 -19.23
N LEU A 119 1.09 -17.94 -18.08
CA LEU A 119 1.82 -16.69 -17.84
C LEU A 119 3.32 -16.87 -18.00
N ARG A 120 3.90 -17.93 -17.40
CA ARG A 120 5.34 -18.25 -17.53
C ARG A 120 5.72 -18.54 -18.98
N ARG A 121 4.96 -19.38 -19.70
CA ARG A 121 5.28 -19.70 -21.11
C ARG A 121 5.12 -18.49 -22.03
N CYS A 122 4.17 -17.59 -21.76
CA CYS A 122 4.06 -16.32 -22.46
C CYS A 122 5.31 -15.44 -22.25
N ALA A 123 5.79 -15.30 -21.00
CA ALA A 123 7.01 -14.56 -20.71
C ALA A 123 8.26 -15.19 -21.37
N GLU A 124 8.36 -16.53 -21.38
CA GLU A 124 9.42 -17.28 -22.08
C GLU A 124 9.35 -17.10 -23.62
N ALA A 125 8.15 -17.05 -24.20
CA ALA A 125 7.95 -16.77 -25.61
C ALA A 125 8.34 -15.33 -25.98
N LEU A 126 7.97 -14.36 -25.15
CA LEU A 126 8.38 -12.95 -25.30
C LEU A 126 9.89 -12.77 -25.21
N ALA A 127 10.54 -13.35 -24.19
CA ALA A 127 11.99 -13.30 -24.03
C ALA A 127 12.74 -13.97 -25.19
N ALA A 128 12.16 -15.01 -25.79
CA ALA A 128 12.68 -15.69 -26.98
C ALA A 128 12.27 -15.03 -28.32
N SER A 129 11.61 -13.86 -28.30
CA SER A 129 11.11 -13.16 -29.50
C SER A 129 10.19 -14.02 -30.39
N ARG A 130 9.33 -14.85 -29.78
CA ARG A 130 8.34 -15.72 -30.45
C ARG A 130 6.91 -15.17 -30.27
N PRO A 131 6.49 -14.16 -31.05
CA PRO A 131 5.20 -13.48 -30.85
C PRO A 131 3.98 -14.39 -31.09
N ALA A 132 4.07 -15.36 -32.01
CA ALA A 132 2.97 -16.30 -32.26
C ALA A 132 2.71 -17.25 -31.07
N ASP A 133 3.78 -17.71 -30.41
CA ASP A 133 3.66 -18.53 -29.21
C ASP A 133 3.12 -17.70 -28.04
N ALA A 134 3.58 -16.44 -27.91
CA ALA A 134 3.05 -15.51 -26.90
C ALA A 134 1.55 -15.22 -27.11
N ASP A 135 1.11 -15.00 -28.35
CA ASP A 135 -0.30 -14.82 -28.71
C ASP A 135 -1.16 -16.04 -28.34
N ALA A 136 -0.70 -17.26 -28.65
CA ALA A 136 -1.41 -18.50 -28.29
C ALA A 136 -1.54 -18.70 -26.76
N GLU A 137 -0.52 -18.31 -25.99
CA GLU A 137 -0.57 -18.32 -24.52
C GLU A 137 -1.50 -17.21 -23.98
N LEU A 138 -1.46 -15.99 -24.54
CA LEU A 138 -2.38 -14.89 -24.19
C LEU A 138 -3.85 -15.25 -24.49
N ALA A 139 -4.14 -15.86 -25.65
CA ALA A 139 -5.46 -16.36 -26.01
C ALA A 139 -5.94 -17.49 -25.07
N SER A 140 -5.02 -18.21 -24.44
CA SER A 140 -5.36 -19.21 -23.43
C SER A 140 -5.62 -18.57 -22.06
N ILE A 141 -4.84 -17.56 -21.66
CA ILE A 141 -5.10 -16.77 -20.45
C ILE A 141 -6.46 -16.06 -20.56
N ALA A 142 -6.77 -15.43 -21.70
CA ALA A 142 -8.01 -14.70 -21.93
C ALA A 142 -9.28 -15.57 -21.78
N ARG A 143 -9.20 -16.88 -22.04
CA ARG A 143 -10.31 -17.84 -21.84
C ARG A 143 -10.48 -18.29 -20.39
N MET A 144 -9.50 -18.04 -19.52
CA MET A 144 -9.43 -18.59 -18.16
C MET A 144 -9.39 -17.52 -17.06
N ALA A 145 -8.90 -16.33 -17.36
CA ALA A 145 -8.80 -15.20 -16.46
C ALA A 145 -10.06 -14.31 -16.51
N SER A 146 -10.33 -13.58 -15.44
CA SER A 146 -11.41 -12.58 -15.41
C SER A 146 -11.07 -11.47 -14.42
N ALA A 147 -11.37 -10.23 -14.79
CA ALA A 147 -11.17 -9.04 -13.96
C ALA A 147 -12.08 -8.99 -12.73
N ASP A 148 -13.14 -9.80 -12.69
CA ASP A 148 -14.07 -9.94 -11.56
C ASP A 148 -13.93 -11.30 -10.84
N GLY A 149 -12.94 -12.11 -11.23
CA GLY A 149 -12.67 -13.43 -10.63
C GLY A 149 -11.97 -13.36 -9.28
N ASP A 150 -11.40 -14.49 -8.85
CA ASP A 150 -10.48 -14.58 -7.71
C ASP A 150 -9.14 -13.84 -7.94
N ALA A 151 -8.35 -13.63 -6.89
CA ALA A 151 -7.11 -12.87 -6.96
C ALA A 151 -6.17 -13.33 -8.09
N VAL A 152 -6.00 -14.66 -8.26
CA VAL A 152 -5.14 -15.22 -9.32
C VAL A 152 -5.67 -14.88 -10.70
N GLN A 153 -6.99 -15.00 -10.94
CA GLN A 153 -7.59 -14.56 -12.20
C GLN A 153 -7.38 -13.06 -12.46
N ARG A 154 -7.51 -12.20 -11.45
CA ARG A 154 -7.35 -10.74 -11.62
C ARG A 154 -5.90 -10.34 -11.89
N VAL A 155 -4.93 -10.99 -11.23
CA VAL A 155 -3.48 -10.85 -11.52
C VAL A 155 -3.17 -11.34 -12.94
N ALA A 156 -3.71 -12.49 -13.34
CA ALA A 156 -3.48 -13.02 -14.68
C ALA A 156 -3.98 -12.06 -15.79
N VAL A 157 -5.11 -11.37 -15.59
CA VAL A 157 -5.53 -10.29 -16.51
C VAL A 157 -4.51 -9.14 -16.52
N ALA A 158 -4.03 -8.69 -15.36
CA ALA A 158 -3.06 -7.59 -15.27
C ALA A 158 -1.74 -7.91 -16.00
N PHE A 159 -1.20 -9.10 -15.81
CA PHE A 159 0.02 -9.54 -16.49
C PHE A 159 -0.21 -9.81 -17.99
N ALA A 160 -1.36 -10.36 -18.38
CA ALA A 160 -1.69 -10.54 -19.80
C ALA A 160 -1.82 -9.19 -20.53
N GLU A 161 -2.44 -8.19 -19.92
CA GLU A 161 -2.53 -6.82 -20.46
C GLU A 161 -1.14 -6.21 -20.67
N ALA A 162 -0.25 -6.34 -19.67
CA ALA A 162 1.12 -5.85 -19.77
C ALA A 162 1.96 -6.61 -20.81
N MET A 163 1.85 -7.93 -20.88
CA MET A 163 2.55 -8.76 -21.86
C MET A 163 2.03 -8.53 -23.29
N ALA A 164 0.74 -8.30 -23.48
CA ALA A 164 0.16 -7.92 -24.78
C ALA A 164 0.75 -6.60 -25.31
N ARG A 165 1.00 -5.60 -24.44
CA ARG A 165 1.72 -4.38 -24.81
C ARG A 165 3.15 -4.67 -25.31
N VAL A 166 3.83 -5.68 -24.75
CA VAL A 166 5.16 -6.12 -25.24
C VAL A 166 5.05 -6.79 -26.62
N VAL A 167 4.03 -7.62 -26.88
CA VAL A 167 3.81 -8.27 -28.20
C VAL A 167 3.66 -7.24 -29.32
N ILE A 168 2.84 -6.20 -29.11
CA ILE A 168 2.50 -5.21 -30.14
C ILE A 168 3.55 -4.10 -30.29
N ARG A 169 4.50 -3.98 -29.36
CA ARG A 169 5.53 -2.92 -29.32
C ARG A 169 6.30 -2.68 -30.64
N PRO A 170 6.65 -3.71 -31.46
CA PRO A 170 7.26 -3.47 -32.78
C PRO A 170 6.38 -2.64 -33.71
N TRP A 171 5.06 -2.71 -33.56
CA TRP A 171 4.04 -2.05 -34.36
C TRP A 171 3.78 -0.63 -33.84
N ARG A 172 4.79 0.25 -33.88
CA ARG A 172 4.75 1.59 -33.26
C ARG A 172 3.46 2.39 -33.55
N GLY A 173 2.96 2.36 -34.78
CA GLY A 173 1.71 3.04 -35.15
C GLY A 173 0.46 2.43 -34.50
N VAL A 174 0.39 1.10 -34.39
CA VAL A 174 -0.70 0.40 -33.69
C VAL A 174 -0.63 0.67 -32.19
N SER A 175 0.58 0.59 -31.61
CA SER A 175 0.79 0.90 -30.19
C SER A 175 0.40 2.34 -29.85
N ALA A 176 0.78 3.32 -30.68
CA ALA A 176 0.41 4.73 -30.47
C ALA A 176 -1.10 5.00 -30.66
N ALA A 177 -1.76 4.29 -31.58
CA ALA A 177 -3.20 4.43 -31.81
C ALA A 177 -4.06 3.76 -30.72
N LEU A 178 -3.61 2.63 -30.18
CA LEU A 178 -4.30 1.91 -29.10
C LEU A 178 -4.01 2.47 -27.70
N PHE A 179 -2.85 3.11 -27.52
CA PHE A 179 -2.41 3.69 -26.22
C PHE A 179 -1.95 5.14 -26.38
N PRO A 180 -2.86 6.10 -26.68
CA PRO A 180 -2.48 7.50 -26.90
C PRO A 180 -1.81 8.16 -25.69
N SER A 181 -2.18 7.74 -24.47
CA SER A 181 -1.60 8.23 -23.21
C SER A 181 -0.08 7.97 -23.11
N ASP A 182 0.41 6.87 -23.68
CA ASP A 182 1.86 6.53 -23.70
C ASP A 182 2.65 7.47 -24.65
N ALA A 183 1.96 8.16 -25.58
CA ALA A 183 2.52 9.15 -26.50
C ALA A 183 2.43 10.60 -25.97
N GLY A 184 1.99 10.81 -24.73
CA GLY A 184 1.83 12.14 -24.12
C GLY A 184 0.56 12.88 -24.59
N ALA A 185 -0.37 12.21 -25.27
CA ALA A 185 -1.66 12.80 -25.62
C ALA A 185 -2.62 12.75 -24.42
N ALA A 186 -3.10 13.91 -23.97
CA ALA A 186 -3.92 14.08 -22.76
C ALA A 186 -5.37 13.56 -22.86
N GLY A 187 -5.64 12.58 -23.74
CA GLY A 187 -7.00 12.11 -24.05
C GLY A 187 -7.57 11.05 -23.10
N ASP A 188 -6.71 10.17 -22.56
CA ASP A 188 -7.06 9.06 -21.65
C ASP A 188 -6.13 9.07 -20.41
N ALA A 189 -5.78 10.26 -19.92
CA ALA A 189 -5.12 10.38 -18.63
C ALA A 189 -6.15 10.11 -17.53
N LEU A 190 -5.84 9.19 -16.60
CA LEU A 190 -6.59 9.03 -15.35
C LEU A 190 -6.82 10.42 -14.74
N THR A 191 -8.06 10.71 -14.34
CA THR A 191 -8.29 11.97 -13.64
C THR A 191 -7.44 11.97 -12.37
N ALA A 192 -6.89 13.13 -11.98
CA ALA A 192 -6.08 13.24 -10.77
C ALA A 192 -6.83 12.72 -9.53
N TRP A 193 -8.17 12.77 -9.56
CA TRP A 193 -9.06 12.15 -8.59
C TRP A 193 -9.07 10.62 -8.61
N GLU A 194 -9.13 9.97 -9.77
CA GLU A 194 -9.12 8.50 -9.86
C GLU A 194 -7.78 7.90 -9.42
N ALA A 195 -6.67 8.54 -9.79
CA ALA A 195 -5.34 8.13 -9.35
C ALA A 195 -5.20 8.25 -7.82
N GLU A 196 -5.64 9.37 -7.24
CA GLU A 196 -5.67 9.57 -5.78
C GLU A 196 -6.61 8.58 -5.08
N PHE A 197 -7.84 8.40 -5.59
CA PHE A 197 -8.80 7.47 -4.99
C PHE A 197 -8.29 6.02 -5.04
N ALA A 198 -7.61 5.61 -6.12
CA ALA A 198 -6.98 4.31 -6.23
C ALA A 198 -5.78 4.15 -5.29
N ARG A 199 -4.94 5.20 -5.17
CA ARG A 199 -3.84 5.25 -4.19
C ARG A 199 -4.40 5.11 -2.77
N GLN A 200 -5.33 5.96 -2.36
CA GLN A 200 -5.93 5.91 -1.03
C GLN A 200 -6.65 4.59 -0.76
N SER A 201 -7.35 4.02 -1.76
CA SER A 201 -7.95 2.70 -1.66
C SER A 201 -6.90 1.62 -1.40
N PHE A 202 -5.80 1.58 -2.16
CA PHE A 202 -4.73 0.60 -1.93
C PHE A 202 -4.13 0.72 -0.52
N LEU A 203 -3.89 1.96 -0.08
CA LEU A 203 -3.34 2.28 1.23
C LEU A 203 -4.28 1.87 2.38
N ASN A 204 -5.60 2.00 2.20
CA ASN A 204 -6.62 1.58 3.17
C ASN A 204 -6.81 0.06 3.19
N LEU A 205 -6.69 -0.61 2.04
CA LEU A 205 -7.02 -2.02 1.87
C LEU A 205 -5.84 -2.98 2.04
N CYS A 206 -4.60 -2.51 1.95
CA CYS A 206 -3.41 -3.35 2.09
C CYS A 206 -3.02 -3.51 3.58
N PRO A 207 -3.22 -4.70 4.21
CA PRO A 207 -2.97 -4.85 5.65
C PRO A 207 -1.49 -4.67 6.01
N LEU A 208 -0.59 -4.99 5.09
CA LEU A 208 0.86 -4.80 5.24
C LEU A 208 1.24 -3.32 5.36
N LEU A 209 0.49 -2.39 4.75
CA LEU A 209 0.78 -0.97 4.85
C LEU A 209 0.26 -0.36 6.16
N HIS A 210 -0.83 -0.90 6.72
CA HIS A 210 -1.20 -0.62 8.11
C HIS A 210 -0.12 -1.14 9.08
N LEU A 211 0.40 -2.35 8.88
CA LEU A 211 1.53 -2.87 9.66
C LEU A 211 2.81 -2.00 9.51
N ALA A 212 3.07 -1.44 8.32
CA ALA A 212 4.16 -0.50 8.11
C ALA A 212 3.94 0.83 8.86
N ALA A 213 2.72 1.38 8.84
CA ALA A 213 2.35 2.57 9.60
C ALA A 213 2.54 2.37 11.13
N VAL A 214 2.17 1.19 11.65
CA VAL A 214 2.43 0.81 13.05
C VAL A 214 3.94 0.77 13.34
N ALA A 215 4.74 0.18 12.44
CA ALA A 215 6.19 0.13 12.59
C ALA A 215 6.81 1.54 12.63
N VAL A 216 6.45 2.40 11.67
CA VAL A 216 6.92 3.78 11.59
C VAL A 216 6.58 4.56 12.87
N ASN A 217 5.35 4.43 13.38
CA ASN A 217 4.94 5.09 14.62
C ASN A 217 5.79 4.67 15.83
N GLU A 218 6.03 3.38 16.03
CA GLU A 218 6.89 2.92 17.13
C GLU A 218 8.34 3.41 16.96
N ILE A 219 8.89 3.42 15.75
CA ILE A 219 10.24 3.93 15.48
C ILE A 219 10.34 5.43 15.79
N ILE A 220 9.31 6.23 15.46
CA ILE A 220 9.26 7.66 15.81
C ILE A 220 9.22 7.83 17.34
N LEU A 221 8.33 7.11 18.02
CA LEU A 221 8.15 7.18 19.47
C LEU A 221 9.42 6.77 20.24
N GLU A 222 10.17 5.79 19.71
CA GLU A 222 11.46 5.33 20.22
C GLU A 222 12.56 6.36 19.98
N THR A 223 12.74 6.79 18.73
CA THR A 223 13.82 7.70 18.30
C THR A 223 13.76 9.06 19.00
N THR A 224 12.55 9.51 19.34
CA THR A 224 12.29 10.81 19.96
C THR A 224 12.06 10.73 21.47
N ARG A 225 12.35 9.58 22.13
CA ARG A 225 11.86 9.24 23.49
C ARG A 225 12.02 10.34 24.53
N ASN A 226 13.13 11.09 24.46
CA ASN A 226 13.50 12.12 25.43
C ASN A 226 13.35 13.56 24.90
N ASP A 227 12.87 13.73 23.67
CA ASP A 227 12.78 15.03 23.02
C ASP A 227 11.45 15.73 23.33
N LYS A 228 11.55 17.02 23.71
CA LYS A 228 10.38 17.89 23.93
C LYS A 228 9.81 18.41 22.62
N PHE A 229 10.68 18.97 21.76
CA PHE A 229 10.29 19.58 20.50
C PHE A 229 10.60 18.60 19.39
N ILE A 230 9.57 18.05 18.75
CA ILE A 230 9.68 17.00 17.73
C ILE A 230 9.18 17.58 16.42
N HIS A 231 9.96 17.49 15.34
CA HIS A 231 9.52 17.89 14.00
C HIS A 231 9.49 16.66 13.09
N ILE A 232 8.29 16.18 12.76
CA ILE A 232 8.11 15.11 11.77
C ILE A 232 7.93 15.75 10.40
N VAL A 233 8.69 15.28 9.42
CA VAL A 233 8.54 15.66 8.01
C VAL A 233 8.08 14.43 7.24
N ASP A 234 6.78 14.36 6.94
CA ASP A 234 6.18 13.26 6.20
C ASP A 234 6.15 13.58 4.69
N LEU A 235 6.84 12.74 3.93
CA LEU A 235 6.93 12.80 2.49
C LEU A 235 5.93 11.82 1.87
N GLY A 236 4.78 12.36 1.46
CA GLY A 236 3.76 11.63 0.71
C GLY A 236 2.97 10.63 1.56
N GLY A 237 2.50 11.11 2.71
CA GLY A 237 1.89 10.31 3.77
C GLY A 237 0.70 9.44 3.35
N ILE A 238 0.58 8.30 4.03
CA ILE A 238 -0.28 7.19 3.60
C ILE A 238 -1.78 7.41 3.88
N HIS A 239 -2.11 7.84 5.11
CA HIS A 239 -3.48 8.07 5.54
C HIS A 239 -3.47 8.84 6.86
N HIS A 240 -4.46 9.69 7.09
CA HIS A 240 -4.48 10.53 8.29
C HIS A 240 -4.56 9.75 9.62
N ALA A 241 -5.09 8.53 9.60
CA ALA A 241 -5.11 7.66 10.78
C ALA A 241 -3.71 7.37 11.35
N HIS A 242 -2.67 7.28 10.51
CA HIS A 242 -1.30 7.04 10.97
C HIS A 242 -0.80 8.16 11.90
N TRP A 243 -1.10 9.41 11.56
CA TRP A 243 -0.75 10.58 12.38
C TRP A 243 -1.64 10.71 13.63
N VAL A 244 -2.90 10.27 13.58
CA VAL A 244 -3.78 10.20 14.75
C VAL A 244 -3.25 9.16 15.76
N GLU A 245 -2.84 7.98 15.29
CA GLU A 245 -2.15 6.98 16.11
C GLU A 245 -0.83 7.53 16.70
N LEU A 246 -0.08 8.35 15.96
CA LEU A 246 1.12 9.01 16.45
C LEU A 246 0.82 10.00 17.59
N LEU A 247 -0.21 10.85 17.42
CA LEU A 247 -0.68 11.77 18.46
C LEU A 247 -1.09 11.01 19.73
N GLN A 248 -1.82 9.90 19.58
CA GLN A 248 -2.21 9.01 20.68
C GLN A 248 -0.99 8.38 21.37
N GLY A 249 0.00 7.93 20.59
CA GLY A 249 1.27 7.40 21.11
C GLY A 249 2.08 8.45 21.88
N LEU A 250 2.14 9.70 21.38
CA LEU A 250 2.80 10.81 22.05
C LEU A 250 2.06 11.26 23.33
N ALA A 251 0.73 11.21 23.35
CA ALA A 251 -0.09 11.56 24.50
C ALA A 251 -0.01 10.53 25.63
N THR A 252 0.06 9.23 25.28
CA THR A 252 0.18 8.12 26.25
C THR A 252 1.62 7.82 26.66
N ARG A 253 2.59 8.52 26.07
CA ARG A 253 4.02 8.38 26.33
C ARG A 253 4.35 8.66 27.80
N ARG A 254 4.97 7.70 28.47
CA ARG A 254 5.60 7.89 29.79
C ARG A 254 6.93 8.64 29.65
N ALA A 255 6.87 9.94 29.41
CA ALA A 255 8.03 10.83 29.42
C ALA A 255 7.93 11.86 30.56
N ALA A 256 9.09 12.30 31.07
CA ALA A 256 9.17 13.36 32.07
C ALA A 256 8.75 14.75 31.54
N VAL A 257 8.67 14.90 30.21
CA VAL A 257 8.34 16.16 29.53
C VAL A 257 7.23 15.91 28.52
N ARG A 258 6.20 16.75 28.51
CA ARG A 258 5.14 16.71 27.49
C ARG A 258 5.74 17.09 26.12
N PRO A 259 5.57 16.28 25.08
CA PRO A 259 6.05 16.60 23.74
C PRO A 259 5.20 17.72 23.10
N CYS A 260 5.85 18.51 22.25
CA CYS A 260 5.24 19.42 21.28
C CYS A 260 5.62 18.93 19.88
N LEU A 261 4.62 18.76 19.02
CA LEU A 261 4.79 18.19 17.68
C LEU A 261 4.66 19.30 16.63
N ARG A 262 5.69 19.49 15.82
CA ARG A 262 5.57 20.11 14.50
C ARG A 262 5.44 19.00 13.46
N LEU A 263 4.44 19.07 12.59
CA LEU A 263 4.21 18.09 11.54
C LEU A 263 4.20 18.79 10.19
N THR A 264 5.20 18.51 9.35
CA THR A 264 5.21 18.91 7.94
C THR A 264 4.64 17.78 7.10
N ILE A 265 3.57 18.05 6.33
CA ILE A 265 2.98 17.07 5.41
C ILE A 265 3.20 17.54 3.97
N VAL A 266 3.95 16.76 3.19
CA VAL A 266 4.13 16.97 1.75
C VAL A 266 3.15 16.07 0.98
N HIS A 267 2.24 16.66 0.21
CA HIS A 267 1.31 15.89 -0.65
C HIS A 267 0.92 16.67 -1.91
N GLU A 268 0.52 15.96 -2.96
CA GLU A 268 0.14 16.55 -4.26
C GLU A 268 -1.30 17.10 -4.26
N HIS A 269 -2.17 16.60 -3.37
CA HIS A 269 -3.61 16.82 -3.43
C HIS A 269 -4.15 17.70 -2.29
N LYS A 270 -4.64 18.91 -2.64
CA LYS A 270 -5.24 19.88 -1.71
C LYS A 270 -6.37 19.31 -0.83
N HIS A 271 -7.25 18.50 -1.40
CA HIS A 271 -8.42 17.98 -0.68
C HIS A 271 -8.00 17.07 0.49
N PHE A 272 -7.09 16.14 0.24
CA PHE A 272 -6.49 15.28 1.26
C PHE A 272 -5.80 16.12 2.35
N LEU A 273 -5.01 17.12 1.97
CA LEU A 273 -4.33 18.02 2.91
C LEU A 273 -5.30 18.80 3.81
N ALA A 274 -6.40 19.31 3.25
CA ALA A 274 -7.45 20.02 4.00
C ALA A 274 -8.18 19.09 4.99
N GLN A 275 -8.52 17.88 4.56
CA GLN A 275 -9.16 16.87 5.41
C GLN A 275 -8.22 16.43 6.55
N ALA A 276 -6.94 16.17 6.23
CA ALA A 276 -5.92 15.84 7.21
C ALA A 276 -5.78 16.94 8.27
N ALA A 277 -5.70 18.21 7.85
CA ALA A 277 -5.61 19.35 8.75
C ALA A 277 -6.78 19.42 9.75
N GLN A 278 -8.01 19.23 9.26
CA GLN A 278 -9.20 19.25 10.11
C GLN A 278 -9.18 18.12 11.16
N VAL A 279 -8.86 16.90 10.74
CA VAL A 279 -8.80 15.73 11.64
C VAL A 279 -7.67 15.89 12.66
N LEU A 280 -6.50 16.35 12.24
CA LEU A 280 -5.33 16.49 13.11
C LEU A 280 -5.48 17.60 14.15
N ALA A 281 -6.13 18.71 13.81
CA ALA A 281 -6.46 19.75 14.78
C ALA A 281 -7.39 19.20 15.89
N ALA A 282 -8.47 18.51 15.50
CA ALA A 282 -9.43 17.92 16.44
C ALA A 282 -8.79 16.86 17.36
N GLU A 283 -7.96 15.97 16.82
CA GLU A 283 -7.29 14.92 17.60
C GLU A 283 -6.11 15.47 18.44
N SER A 284 -5.44 16.54 17.99
CA SER A 284 -4.47 17.31 18.79
C SER A 284 -5.11 17.85 20.07
N ASP A 285 -6.25 18.55 19.94
CA ASP A 285 -6.99 19.12 21.07
C ASP A 285 -7.53 18.02 22.00
N ARG A 286 -8.10 16.95 21.42
CA ARG A 286 -8.61 15.79 22.15
C ARG A 286 -7.54 15.09 23.01
N HIS A 287 -6.32 14.99 22.50
CA HIS A 287 -5.22 14.29 23.17
C HIS A 287 -4.27 15.23 23.94
N GLY A 288 -4.44 16.55 23.83
CA GLY A 288 -3.68 17.55 24.57
C GLY A 288 -2.19 17.60 24.19
N VAL A 289 -1.85 17.23 22.96
CA VAL A 289 -0.49 17.28 22.39
C VAL A 289 -0.42 18.51 21.49
N PRO A 290 0.33 19.58 21.86
CA PRO A 290 0.43 20.78 21.03
C PRO A 290 0.95 20.47 19.63
N LEU A 291 0.16 20.81 18.61
CA LEU A 291 0.44 20.58 17.19
C LEU A 291 0.69 21.89 16.42
N ASP A 292 1.82 21.95 15.73
CA ASP A 292 2.20 22.98 14.75
C ASP A 292 2.21 22.34 13.36
N LEU A 293 1.11 22.52 12.60
CA LEU A 293 0.91 21.87 11.30
C LEU A 293 1.42 22.75 10.15
N HIS A 294 2.33 22.20 9.33
CA HIS A 294 2.92 22.88 8.17
C HIS A 294 2.63 22.11 6.88
N ILE A 295 1.76 22.65 6.04
CA ILE A 295 1.31 21.96 4.82
C ILE A 295 2.16 22.39 3.62
N VAL A 296 2.63 21.42 2.83
CA VAL A 296 3.41 21.63 1.61
C VAL A 296 2.72 20.91 0.46
N GLU A 297 2.04 21.67 -0.40
CA GLU A 297 1.46 21.16 -1.64
C GLU A 297 2.57 20.94 -2.68
N SER A 298 3.05 19.71 -2.83
CA SER A 298 4.13 19.36 -3.74
C SER A 298 4.23 17.86 -3.98
N SER A 299 4.73 17.46 -5.15
CA SER A 299 5.16 16.09 -5.41
C SER A 299 6.59 15.88 -4.93
N VAL A 300 6.98 14.63 -4.67
CA VAL A 300 8.35 14.30 -4.26
C VAL A 300 9.38 14.63 -5.36
N GLU A 301 8.96 14.66 -6.63
CA GLU A 301 9.78 15.08 -7.79
C GLU A 301 9.98 16.59 -7.90
N ALA A 302 9.06 17.39 -7.36
CA ALA A 302 9.06 18.86 -7.44
C ALA A 302 9.47 19.53 -6.11
N LEU A 303 9.58 18.75 -5.03
CA LEU A 303 9.87 19.21 -3.69
C LEU A 303 11.17 20.03 -3.59
N LYS A 304 11.06 21.20 -2.96
CA LYS A 304 12.18 22.04 -2.53
C LYS A 304 12.38 21.88 -1.03
N LEU A 305 13.63 21.65 -0.60
CA LEU A 305 13.95 21.39 0.81
C LEU A 305 13.58 22.55 1.73
N ASP A 306 13.75 23.80 1.27
CA ASP A 306 13.43 24.99 2.05
C ASP A 306 11.93 25.08 2.39
N ALA A 307 11.06 24.51 1.55
CA ALA A 307 9.62 24.46 1.78
C ALA A 307 9.24 23.56 2.98
N LEU A 308 10.12 22.66 3.42
CA LEU A 308 9.87 21.75 4.54
C LEU A 308 9.79 22.49 5.89
N GLY A 309 10.30 23.73 5.97
CA GLY A 309 10.23 24.56 7.17
C GLY A 309 10.88 23.91 8.40
N VAL A 310 12.04 23.27 8.18
CA VAL A 310 12.81 22.56 9.22
C VAL A 310 13.41 23.54 10.21
N ARG A 311 13.28 23.24 11.50
CA ARG A 311 13.77 24.08 12.59
C ARG A 311 14.90 23.38 13.35
N SER A 312 15.98 24.11 13.62
CA SER A 312 17.17 23.59 14.32
C SER A 312 16.98 23.35 15.82
N ASP A 313 15.90 23.85 16.42
CA ASP A 313 15.52 23.65 17.82
C ASP A 313 14.68 22.37 18.05
N HIS A 314 14.34 21.63 16.99
CA HIS A 314 13.53 20.41 17.04
C HIS A 314 14.36 19.15 16.77
N ALA A 315 13.96 18.02 17.37
CA ALA A 315 14.37 16.70 16.93
C ALA A 315 13.65 16.35 15.62
N VAL A 316 14.33 16.55 14.49
CA VAL A 316 13.77 16.35 13.15
C VAL A 316 13.79 14.86 12.79
N VAL A 317 12.65 14.29 12.41
CA VAL A 317 12.54 12.94 11.84
C VAL A 317 11.89 13.04 10.47
N ILE A 318 12.57 12.55 9.44
CA ILE A 318 12.04 12.52 8.07
C ILE A 318 11.41 11.13 7.85
N VAL A 319 10.16 11.11 7.43
CA VAL A 319 9.40 9.89 7.11
C VAL A 319 9.11 9.89 5.62
N SER A 320 9.31 8.77 4.95
CA SER A 320 8.89 8.60 3.56
C SER A 320 8.33 7.21 3.35
N MET A 321 7.11 7.13 2.81
CA MET A 321 6.44 5.85 2.58
C MET A 321 5.98 5.73 1.13
N LEU A 322 6.61 4.82 0.39
CA LEU A 322 6.34 4.54 -1.03
C LEU A 322 6.45 5.81 -1.89
N GLN A 323 7.60 6.52 -1.80
CA GLN A 323 7.87 7.73 -2.58
C GLN A 323 9.29 7.80 -3.16
N LEU A 324 10.32 7.31 -2.46
CA LEU A 324 11.70 7.54 -2.91
C LEU A 324 12.04 6.69 -4.14
N HIS A 325 11.38 5.53 -4.33
CA HIS A 325 11.51 4.76 -5.57
C HIS A 325 11.16 5.60 -6.82
N ARG A 326 10.18 6.50 -6.76
CA ARG A 326 9.80 7.41 -7.87
C ARG A 326 10.99 8.27 -8.36
N LEU A 327 11.97 8.52 -7.49
CA LEU A 327 13.15 9.35 -7.74
C LEU A 327 14.41 8.57 -8.15
N VAL A 328 14.35 7.24 -8.17
CA VAL A 328 15.48 6.38 -8.56
C VAL A 328 15.79 6.55 -10.04
N GLY A 329 16.92 7.18 -10.36
CA GLY A 329 17.43 7.24 -11.73
C GLY A 329 18.20 5.96 -12.10
N ALA A 330 18.55 5.81 -13.38
CA ALA A 330 19.55 4.83 -13.83
C ALA A 330 20.98 5.15 -13.33
N GLY A 331 21.13 6.10 -12.40
CA GLY A 331 22.40 6.58 -11.86
C GLY A 331 22.99 5.67 -10.78
N ILE A 332 24.32 5.57 -10.83
CA ILE A 332 25.24 5.03 -9.82
C ILE A 332 25.19 3.50 -9.61
N LEU A 333 24.02 2.86 -9.60
CA LEU A 333 23.87 1.47 -9.13
C LEU A 333 23.26 0.48 -10.14
N SER A 334 23.47 0.68 -11.45
CA SER A 334 23.11 -0.33 -12.47
C SER A 334 24.16 -1.47 -12.54
N THR A 335 24.45 -2.07 -11.38
CA THR A 335 25.17 -3.34 -11.29
C THR A 335 24.16 -4.48 -11.22
N THR A 336 24.38 -5.53 -12.01
CA THR A 336 23.46 -6.66 -12.19
C THR A 336 23.57 -7.72 -11.10
N ALA A 337 24.49 -7.57 -10.15
CA ALA A 337 24.69 -8.52 -9.06
C ALA A 337 23.81 -8.16 -7.84
N PRO A 338 23.13 -9.13 -7.20
CA PRO A 338 22.54 -8.90 -5.89
C PRO A 338 23.67 -8.59 -4.89
N PRO A 339 23.51 -7.58 -4.02
CA PRO A 339 24.51 -7.32 -2.98
C PRO A 339 24.50 -8.49 -1.99
N SER A 340 25.57 -9.29 -2.03
CA SER A 340 25.88 -10.25 -0.95
C SER A 340 25.89 -9.51 0.40
N PRO A 341 25.51 -10.15 1.52
CA PRO A 341 25.66 -9.55 2.85
C PRO A 341 27.10 -9.05 3.13
N ALA A 342 28.12 -9.65 2.49
CA ALA A 342 29.49 -9.16 2.54
C ALA A 342 29.70 -7.82 1.80
N ALA A 343 28.98 -7.56 0.70
CA ALA A 343 29.03 -6.28 -0.01
C ALA A 343 28.33 -5.15 0.77
N ALA A 344 27.25 -5.46 1.50
CA ALA A 344 26.63 -4.51 2.42
C ALA A 344 27.57 -4.12 3.58
N ALA A 345 28.31 -5.10 4.13
CA ALA A 345 29.36 -4.84 5.12
C ALA A 345 30.53 -4.02 4.55
N ALA A 346 30.97 -4.30 3.31
CA ALA A 346 32.03 -3.55 2.64
C ALA A 346 31.62 -2.10 2.31
N ALA A 347 30.36 -1.87 1.92
CA ALA A 347 29.82 -0.53 1.70
C ALA A 347 29.87 0.33 2.98
N SER A 348 29.74 -0.30 4.16
CA SER A 348 29.91 0.38 5.46
C SER A 348 31.36 0.77 5.80
N MET A 349 32.34 0.39 4.98
CA MET A 349 33.77 0.74 5.16
C MET A 349 34.27 1.83 4.18
N ILE A 350 33.41 2.37 3.30
CA ILE A 350 33.82 3.42 2.36
C ILE A 350 33.82 4.79 3.05
N THR A 351 34.93 5.12 3.70
CA THR A 351 35.21 6.46 4.22
C THR A 351 35.83 7.35 3.13
N SER A 352 35.02 8.24 2.55
CA SER A 352 35.40 9.35 1.64
C SER A 352 35.69 9.00 0.16
N PRO A 353 35.52 9.94 -0.80
CA PRO A 353 34.69 11.15 -0.81
C PRO A 353 33.42 10.98 -1.66
N LEU A 354 32.52 11.98 -1.65
CA LEU A 354 31.29 11.97 -2.45
C LEU A 354 31.54 11.78 -3.96
N PRO A 355 30.70 11.01 -4.69
CA PRO A 355 30.75 10.95 -6.14
C PRO A 355 30.43 12.32 -6.77
N PRO A 356 31.03 12.65 -7.94
CA PRO A 356 30.94 13.98 -8.53
C PRO A 356 29.51 14.37 -8.93
N ALA A 357 29.19 15.67 -8.76
CA ALA A 357 27.84 16.22 -8.91
C ALA A 357 27.17 15.95 -10.27
N ASN A 358 27.95 15.70 -11.31
CA ASN A 358 27.49 15.50 -12.70
C ASN A 358 26.79 14.14 -12.97
N MET A 359 26.76 13.21 -12.00
CA MET A 359 26.12 11.88 -12.18
C MET A 359 25.02 11.58 -11.14
N SER A 360 24.48 12.62 -10.51
CA SER A 360 23.47 12.48 -9.46
C SER A 360 22.06 12.29 -10.02
N SER A 361 21.39 11.21 -9.63
CA SER A 361 19.94 11.06 -9.82
C SER A 361 19.14 12.04 -8.93
N LYS A 362 17.81 12.06 -9.09
CA LYS A 362 16.92 12.89 -8.24
C LYS A 362 17.00 12.45 -6.78
N VAL A 363 16.95 11.14 -6.50
CA VAL A 363 17.04 10.60 -5.13
C VAL A 363 18.38 10.98 -4.47
N ASP A 364 19.51 10.90 -5.18
CA ASP A 364 20.81 11.23 -4.57
C ASP A 364 20.91 12.72 -4.19
N ARG A 365 20.27 13.63 -4.95
CA ARG A 365 20.18 15.05 -4.57
C ARG A 365 19.32 15.23 -3.32
N LEU A 366 18.17 14.56 -3.27
CA LEU A 366 17.24 14.65 -2.14
C LEU A 366 17.88 14.11 -0.85
N LEU A 367 18.55 12.96 -0.91
CA LEU A 367 19.25 12.36 0.25
C LEU A 367 20.40 13.24 0.75
N ARG A 368 21.21 13.84 -0.14
CA ARG A 368 22.21 14.84 0.28
C ARG A 368 21.57 16.08 0.88
N GLY A 369 20.40 16.47 0.38
CA GLY A 369 19.55 17.48 0.99
C GLY A 369 19.19 17.15 2.43
N PHE A 370 18.68 15.94 2.67
CA PHE A 370 18.39 15.46 4.03
C PHE A 370 19.62 15.42 4.92
N HIS A 371 20.81 15.09 4.38
CA HIS A 371 22.05 15.10 5.16
C HIS A 371 22.37 16.50 5.71
N LEU A 372 22.15 17.56 4.90
CA LEU A 372 22.33 18.95 5.31
C LEU A 372 21.32 19.39 6.39
N LEU A 373 20.08 18.90 6.32
CA LEU A 373 19.05 19.13 7.35
C LEU A 373 19.37 18.50 8.72
N SER A 374 20.42 17.65 8.80
CA SER A 374 20.91 17.02 10.03
C SER A 374 19.81 16.32 10.87
N PRO A 375 18.95 15.48 10.27
CA PRO A 375 17.84 14.85 10.98
C PRO A 375 18.33 13.87 12.06
N ARG A 376 17.55 13.75 13.13
CA ARG A 376 17.74 12.75 14.19
C ARG A 376 17.61 11.33 13.62
N ALA A 377 16.64 11.12 12.73
CA ALA A 377 16.52 9.91 11.93
C ALA A 377 15.80 10.17 10.60
N ILE A 378 16.00 9.24 9.67
CA ILE A 378 15.16 9.07 8.49
C ILE A 378 14.50 7.70 8.59
N ILE A 379 13.21 7.60 8.31
CA ILE A 379 12.43 6.35 8.31
C ILE A 379 11.87 6.16 6.90
N LEU A 380 12.27 5.07 6.25
CA LEU A 380 11.85 4.74 4.89
C LEU A 380 11.01 3.47 4.89
N THR A 381 9.80 3.54 4.31
CA THR A 381 8.98 2.40 3.93
C THR A 381 9.00 2.26 2.42
N GLU A 382 9.54 1.19 1.88
CA GLU A 382 9.65 0.94 0.43
C GLU A 382 9.29 -0.51 0.08
N ASN A 383 8.91 -0.76 -1.18
CA ASN A 383 8.60 -2.09 -1.70
C ASN A 383 9.85 -2.99 -1.68
N GLU A 384 9.80 -4.15 -1.02
CA GLU A 384 10.94 -5.10 -0.98
C GLU A 384 10.94 -5.98 -2.24
N ALA A 385 11.19 -5.36 -3.39
CA ALA A 385 11.13 -6.00 -4.70
C ALA A 385 12.18 -5.45 -5.67
N ASN A 386 12.64 -6.25 -6.63
CA ASN A 386 13.70 -5.87 -7.57
C ASN A 386 13.12 -5.61 -8.97
N HIS A 387 12.22 -4.64 -9.09
CA HIS A 387 11.48 -4.36 -10.33
C HIS A 387 12.23 -3.43 -11.29
N PHE A 388 13.29 -2.76 -10.86
CA PHE A 388 14.05 -1.80 -11.68
C PHE A 388 15.28 -2.39 -12.40
N VAL A 389 15.28 -3.70 -12.71
CA VAL A 389 16.37 -4.36 -13.48
C VAL A 389 16.16 -4.34 -15.00
N PRO A 390 17.23 -4.35 -15.81
CA PRO A 390 17.12 -4.35 -17.29
C PRO A 390 16.49 -5.63 -17.87
N SER A 391 16.73 -6.80 -17.27
CA SER A 391 16.20 -8.09 -17.73
C SER A 391 14.68 -8.17 -17.61
N PHE A 392 13.98 -8.40 -18.72
CA PHE A 392 12.53 -8.62 -18.74
C PHE A 392 12.14 -9.85 -17.90
N THR A 393 12.86 -10.96 -18.07
CA THR A 393 12.59 -12.22 -17.36
C THR A 393 12.75 -12.05 -15.85
N ASP A 394 13.76 -11.31 -15.39
CA ASP A 394 13.99 -11.07 -13.96
C ASP A 394 12.89 -10.17 -13.36
N ARG A 395 12.44 -9.15 -14.11
CA ARG A 395 11.29 -8.32 -13.71
C ARG A 395 10.03 -9.17 -13.58
N PHE A 396 9.73 -9.99 -14.58
CA PHE A 396 8.58 -10.91 -14.55
C PHE A 396 8.64 -11.88 -13.36
N ALA A 397 9.78 -12.53 -13.15
CA ALA A 397 10.00 -13.48 -12.05
C ALA A 397 9.95 -12.83 -10.66
N SER A 398 10.39 -11.58 -10.52
CA SER A 398 10.24 -10.81 -9.27
C SER A 398 8.79 -10.40 -9.02
N ALA A 399 8.12 -9.91 -10.09
CA ALA A 399 6.85 -9.21 -10.01
C ALA A 399 5.64 -10.14 -9.86
N LEU A 400 5.56 -11.24 -10.60
CA LEU A 400 4.39 -12.13 -10.55
C LEU A 400 4.06 -12.60 -9.12
N PRO A 401 4.97 -13.28 -8.39
CA PRO A 401 4.72 -13.68 -6.99
C PRO A 401 4.63 -12.50 -6.00
N TYR A 402 5.02 -11.27 -6.40
CA TYR A 402 4.82 -10.08 -5.57
C TYR A 402 3.38 -9.57 -5.67
N TYR A 403 2.89 -9.36 -6.89
CA TYR A 403 1.53 -8.86 -7.10
C TYR A 403 0.46 -9.92 -6.80
N GLU A 404 0.74 -11.22 -6.96
CA GLU A 404 -0.12 -12.29 -6.43
C GLU A 404 -0.41 -12.10 -4.94
N GLN A 405 0.63 -11.82 -4.14
CA GLN A 405 0.47 -11.58 -2.71
C GLN A 405 -0.22 -10.26 -2.37
N LEU A 406 -0.09 -9.20 -3.18
CA LEU A 406 -0.87 -7.97 -2.98
C LEU A 406 -2.37 -8.17 -3.30
N PHE A 407 -2.70 -8.77 -4.43
CA PHE A 407 -4.10 -9.00 -4.83
C PHE A 407 -4.82 -9.93 -3.85
N ALA A 408 -4.16 -11.01 -3.42
CA ALA A 408 -4.73 -11.92 -2.42
C ALA A 408 -4.82 -11.29 -1.01
N ALA A 409 -3.97 -10.30 -0.66
CA ALA A 409 -4.10 -9.57 0.61
C ALA A 409 -5.33 -8.66 0.63
N MET A 410 -5.57 -7.91 -0.44
CA MET A 410 -6.74 -7.03 -0.56
C MET A 410 -8.05 -7.82 -0.72
N GLU A 411 -8.02 -9.00 -1.37
CA GLU A 411 -9.16 -9.91 -1.42
C GLU A 411 -9.54 -10.42 -0.03
N GLU A 412 -8.55 -10.78 0.78
CA GLU A 412 -8.75 -11.26 2.15
C GLU A 412 -9.19 -10.16 3.12
N ALA A 413 -8.75 -8.92 2.91
CA ALA A 413 -9.11 -7.77 3.74
C ALA A 413 -10.62 -7.43 3.73
N GLY A 414 -11.42 -8.06 2.84
CA GLY A 414 -12.88 -7.89 2.81
C GLY A 414 -13.34 -6.53 2.30
N ALA A 415 -12.51 -5.89 1.48
CA ALA A 415 -12.69 -4.56 0.89
C ALA A 415 -14.07 -4.33 0.25
N ALA A 416 -14.56 -3.08 0.27
CA ALA A 416 -15.65 -2.70 -0.61
C ALA A 416 -15.22 -2.88 -2.07
N ALA A 417 -16.10 -3.48 -2.89
CA ALA A 417 -15.77 -3.84 -4.27
C ALA A 417 -15.33 -2.65 -5.14
N VAL A 418 -15.77 -1.43 -4.80
CA VAL A 418 -15.40 -0.18 -5.49
C VAL A 418 -13.95 0.20 -5.20
N GLU A 419 -13.56 0.27 -3.93
CA GLU A 419 -12.20 0.61 -3.49
C GLU A 419 -11.19 -0.42 -4.01
N ARG A 420 -11.51 -1.72 -3.89
CA ARG A 420 -10.66 -2.81 -4.43
C ARG A 420 -10.47 -2.66 -5.94
N LYS A 421 -11.55 -2.41 -6.69
CA LYS A 421 -11.48 -2.22 -8.14
C LYS A 421 -10.67 -0.98 -8.52
N ALA A 422 -10.76 0.11 -7.78
CA ALA A 422 -9.94 1.30 -8.03
C ALA A 422 -8.45 1.00 -7.80
N ALA A 423 -8.10 0.46 -6.62
CA ALA A 423 -6.73 0.07 -6.27
C ALA A 423 -6.12 -0.91 -7.29
N GLU A 424 -6.84 -1.97 -7.65
CA GLU A 424 -6.36 -2.96 -8.62
C GLU A 424 -6.27 -2.40 -10.04
N ARG A 425 -7.27 -1.63 -10.50
CA ARG A 425 -7.36 -1.18 -11.89
C ARG A 425 -6.46 0.01 -12.20
N TYR A 426 -6.38 0.98 -11.30
CA TYR A 426 -5.77 2.29 -11.58
C TYR A 426 -4.45 2.53 -10.84
N LEU A 427 -4.07 1.64 -9.90
CA LEU A 427 -2.74 1.62 -9.30
C LEU A 427 -1.99 0.33 -9.69
N LEU A 428 -2.38 -0.83 -9.16
CA LEU A 428 -1.56 -2.04 -9.29
C LEU A 428 -1.41 -2.55 -10.73
N ARG A 429 -2.44 -2.42 -11.58
CA ARG A 429 -2.31 -2.72 -13.01
C ARG A 429 -1.37 -1.76 -13.73
N GLU A 430 -1.40 -0.47 -13.41
CA GLU A 430 -0.50 0.51 -13.99
C GLU A 430 0.96 0.28 -13.52
N GLU A 431 1.17 -0.10 -12.26
CA GLU A 431 2.48 -0.57 -11.77
C GLU A 431 2.95 -1.83 -12.51
N ILE A 432 2.11 -2.87 -12.64
CA ILE A 432 2.46 -4.10 -13.38
C ILE A 432 2.82 -3.78 -14.83
N LYS A 433 2.09 -2.87 -15.47
CA LYS A 433 2.38 -2.42 -16.84
C LYS A 433 3.70 -1.63 -16.91
N ASP A 434 3.97 -0.75 -15.95
CA ASP A 434 5.26 -0.06 -15.88
C ASP A 434 6.45 -1.00 -15.62
N VAL A 435 6.25 -2.04 -14.81
CA VAL A 435 7.28 -3.03 -14.50
C VAL A 435 7.54 -3.97 -15.68
N ILE A 436 6.50 -4.42 -16.37
CA ILE A 436 6.61 -5.47 -17.40
C ILE A 436 6.79 -4.90 -18.80
N ALA A 437 6.00 -3.88 -19.18
CA ALA A 437 5.91 -3.40 -20.56
C ALA A 437 6.91 -2.28 -20.90
N CYS A 438 7.22 -1.38 -19.96
CA CYS A 438 8.14 -0.26 -20.21
C CYS A 438 9.60 -0.73 -20.41
N ASP A 439 10.35 -0.01 -21.25
CA ASP A 439 11.80 -0.21 -21.38
C ASP A 439 12.54 0.27 -20.14
N HIS A 440 13.75 -0.27 -19.91
CA HIS A 440 14.63 0.17 -18.84
C HIS A 440 14.93 1.69 -18.90
N ASP A 441 15.17 2.19 -20.11
CA ASP A 441 15.45 3.61 -20.40
C ASP A 441 14.18 4.44 -20.62
N GLY A 442 12.99 3.83 -20.49
CA GLY A 442 11.71 4.53 -20.57
C GLY A 442 11.42 5.41 -19.33
N PRO A 443 10.36 6.25 -19.37
CA PRO A 443 9.93 7.07 -18.25
C PRO A 443 9.22 6.23 -17.17
N ARG A 444 9.88 5.18 -16.68
CA ARG A 444 9.36 4.28 -15.65
C ARG A 444 9.12 5.00 -14.33
N TRP A 445 8.17 4.53 -13.53
CA TRP A 445 7.86 5.12 -12.22
C TRP A 445 7.82 4.09 -11.09
N ALA A 446 7.40 2.84 -11.35
CA ALA A 446 7.41 1.72 -10.40
C ALA A 446 8.82 1.11 -10.29
N ARG A 447 9.77 1.91 -9.79
CA ARG A 447 11.21 1.60 -9.77
C ARG A 447 11.65 0.93 -8.46
N HIS A 448 10.94 -0.13 -8.06
CA HIS A 448 11.17 -0.80 -6.78
C HIS A 448 12.58 -1.42 -6.73
N GLU A 449 13.23 -1.19 -5.59
CA GLU A 449 14.57 -1.68 -5.25
C GLU A 449 14.55 -2.29 -3.83
N THR A 450 15.26 -3.41 -3.66
CA THR A 450 15.42 -4.10 -2.37
C THR A 450 16.19 -3.26 -1.33
N LEU A 451 15.98 -3.54 -0.04
CA LEU A 451 16.73 -2.93 1.08
C LEU A 451 18.24 -2.90 0.82
N GLY A 452 18.82 -3.95 0.24
CA GLY A 452 20.25 -4.01 -0.09
C GLY A 452 20.73 -2.89 -1.02
N ARG A 453 19.89 -2.39 -1.93
CA ARG A 453 20.22 -1.24 -2.80
C ARG A 453 20.02 0.08 -2.04
N TRP A 454 18.98 0.18 -1.21
CA TRP A 454 18.77 1.32 -0.32
C TRP A 454 19.93 1.53 0.66
N VAL A 455 20.51 0.47 1.23
CA VAL A 455 21.73 0.54 2.06
C VAL A 455 22.87 1.24 1.31
N VAL A 456 23.10 0.91 0.04
CA VAL A 456 24.17 1.53 -0.75
C VAL A 456 23.85 3.01 -1.07
N ARG A 457 22.60 3.35 -1.43
CA ARG A 457 22.19 4.74 -1.70
C ARG A 457 22.27 5.62 -0.46
N MET A 458 21.79 5.13 0.69
CA MET A 458 21.84 5.84 1.96
C MET A 458 23.27 5.99 2.46
N GLY A 459 24.11 4.96 2.32
CA GLY A 459 25.55 5.01 2.59
C GLY A 459 26.27 6.08 1.77
N ALA A 460 26.03 6.12 0.45
CA ALA A 460 26.59 7.14 -0.44
C ALA A 460 26.13 8.58 -0.13
N ALA A 461 25.05 8.76 0.63
CA ALA A 461 24.58 10.04 1.14
C ALA A 461 24.98 10.32 2.61
N GLY A 462 25.87 9.52 3.20
CA GLY A 462 26.39 9.73 4.55
C GLY A 462 25.42 9.31 5.67
N PHE A 463 24.59 8.29 5.42
CA PHE A 463 23.72 7.66 6.41
C PHE A 463 24.14 6.22 6.69
N ALA A 464 23.81 5.74 7.88
CA ALA A 464 23.91 4.33 8.26
C ALA A 464 22.60 3.87 8.87
N LEU A 465 22.35 2.55 8.83
CA LEU A 465 21.22 1.96 9.55
C LEU A 465 21.31 2.28 11.05
N ALA A 466 20.16 2.50 11.67
CA ALA A 466 20.04 2.69 13.10
C ALA A 466 20.41 1.39 13.86
N PRO A 467 20.78 1.46 15.15
CA PRO A 467 20.98 0.26 15.96
C PRO A 467 19.71 -0.61 16.02
N ALA A 468 19.85 -1.93 16.15
CA ALA A 468 18.71 -2.86 16.16
C ALA A 468 17.63 -2.50 17.19
N ILE A 469 18.01 -1.98 18.36
CA ILE A 469 17.08 -1.57 19.43
C ILE A 469 16.02 -0.55 18.96
N THR A 470 16.32 0.26 17.93
CA THR A 470 15.40 1.22 17.33
C THR A 470 14.17 0.57 16.65
N VAL A 471 14.28 -0.71 16.23
CA VAL A 471 13.21 -1.43 15.52
C VAL A 471 12.63 -2.62 16.29
N VAL A 472 13.26 -3.09 17.37
CA VAL A 472 12.79 -4.25 18.16
C VAL A 472 11.40 -4.02 18.79
N THR A 473 11.16 -2.83 19.34
CA THR A 473 9.84 -2.46 19.90
C THR A 473 8.77 -2.40 18.80
N ALA A 474 9.14 -1.84 17.64
CA ALA A 474 8.29 -1.80 16.46
C ALA A 474 7.92 -3.21 15.97
N ALA A 475 8.89 -4.09 15.76
CA ALA A 475 8.63 -5.47 15.32
C ALA A 475 7.75 -6.24 16.32
N GLY A 476 7.95 -6.05 17.63
CA GLY A 476 7.09 -6.60 18.67
C GLY A 476 5.63 -6.13 18.56
N ARG A 477 5.39 -4.82 18.36
CA ARG A 477 4.03 -4.29 18.17
C ARG A 477 3.41 -4.73 16.85
N VAL A 478 4.18 -4.74 15.76
CA VAL A 478 3.71 -5.19 14.44
C VAL A 478 3.23 -6.63 14.51
N ARG A 479 3.99 -7.55 15.14
CA ARG A 479 3.54 -8.94 15.36
C ARG A 479 2.24 -9.02 16.16
N ALA A 480 2.10 -8.22 17.22
CA ALA A 480 0.89 -8.17 18.04
C ALA A 480 -0.35 -7.60 17.33
N VAL A 481 -0.17 -6.72 16.33
CA VAL A 481 -1.25 -6.23 15.45
C VAL A 481 -1.54 -7.24 14.35
N ALA A 482 -0.51 -7.80 13.71
CA ALA A 482 -0.62 -8.82 12.67
C ALA A 482 -1.43 -10.03 13.15
N ALA A 483 -1.19 -10.49 14.37
CA ALA A 483 -1.94 -11.58 15.02
C ALA A 483 -3.46 -11.34 15.15
N ARG A 484 -3.94 -10.10 14.98
CA ARG A 484 -5.36 -9.71 15.05
C ARG A 484 -6.01 -9.50 13.68
N LEU A 485 -5.23 -9.48 12.60
CA LEU A 485 -5.75 -9.36 11.24
C LEU A 485 -6.53 -10.64 10.86
N PRO A 486 -7.43 -10.57 9.86
CA PRO A 486 -7.97 -11.78 9.22
C PRO A 486 -6.84 -12.74 8.84
N GLY A 487 -6.97 -14.01 9.25
CA GLY A 487 -5.94 -15.04 9.05
C GLY A 487 -4.62 -14.85 9.81
N GLY A 488 -4.45 -13.78 10.59
CA GLY A 488 -3.21 -13.46 11.31
C GLY A 488 -2.91 -14.36 12.51
N GLY A 489 -3.87 -15.16 12.97
CA GLY A 489 -3.64 -16.23 13.95
C GLY A 489 -2.78 -17.39 13.40
N ASP A 490 -2.53 -17.41 12.08
CA ASP A 490 -1.46 -18.20 11.46
C ASP A 490 -0.28 -17.25 11.19
N GLU A 491 0.82 -17.40 11.95
CA GLU A 491 2.04 -16.60 11.76
C GLU A 491 2.63 -16.72 10.34
N ARG A 492 2.26 -17.80 9.61
CA ARG A 492 2.62 -17.99 8.21
C ARG A 492 1.87 -17.06 7.25
N ARG A 493 0.89 -16.25 7.70
CA ARG A 493 0.18 -15.34 6.80
C ARG A 493 0.81 -13.95 6.75
N TYR A 494 1.12 -13.37 7.90
CA TYR A 494 1.74 -12.05 8.03
C TYR A 494 2.97 -12.14 8.92
N GLY A 495 4.15 -12.25 8.30
CA GLY A 495 5.43 -12.42 8.98
C GLY A 495 6.19 -11.11 9.16
N VAL A 496 7.05 -11.05 10.19
CA VAL A 496 7.96 -9.91 10.42
C VAL A 496 9.39 -10.42 10.64
N THR A 497 10.26 -10.17 9.66
CA THR A 497 11.71 -10.38 9.78
C THR A 497 12.35 -9.06 10.23
N GLU A 498 13.30 -9.09 11.16
CA GLU A 498 13.96 -7.87 11.64
C GLU A 498 15.49 -8.02 11.66
N GLY A 499 16.19 -6.90 11.61
CA GLY A 499 17.64 -6.84 11.65
C GLY A 499 18.16 -5.50 12.19
N GLY A 500 19.41 -5.19 11.89
CA GLY A 500 20.05 -3.95 12.34
C GLY A 500 19.41 -2.70 11.74
N GLY A 501 18.44 -2.11 12.43
CA GLY A 501 17.78 -0.87 12.03
C GLY A 501 16.70 -1.01 10.97
N TRP A 502 16.22 -2.23 10.69
CA TRP A 502 15.17 -2.48 9.70
C TRP A 502 14.27 -3.65 10.09
N LEU A 503 13.06 -3.65 9.53
CA LEU A 503 12.16 -4.80 9.52
C LEU A 503 11.52 -4.97 8.13
N ILE A 504 11.28 -6.21 7.75
CA ILE A 504 10.62 -6.61 6.50
C ILE A 504 9.29 -7.25 6.87
N LEU A 505 8.23 -6.73 6.26
CA LEU A 505 6.88 -7.26 6.33
C LEU A 505 6.72 -8.29 5.21
N ASN A 506 6.46 -9.53 5.60
CA ASN A 506 6.30 -10.65 4.68
C ASN A 506 4.83 -11.04 4.61
N ARG A 507 4.40 -11.51 3.43
CA ARG A 507 3.15 -12.27 3.29
C ARG A 507 3.49 -13.67 2.86
N GLU A 508 3.20 -14.63 3.72
CA GLU A 508 3.85 -15.95 3.67
C GLU A 508 5.38 -15.77 3.61
N GLU A 509 6.09 -16.58 2.83
CA GLU A 509 7.55 -16.50 2.68
C GLU A 509 8.02 -15.36 1.73
N LYS A 510 7.10 -14.50 1.26
CA LYS A 510 7.41 -13.42 0.29
C LYS A 510 7.63 -12.09 1.02
N PRO A 511 8.83 -11.47 0.93
CA PRO A 511 9.06 -10.08 1.32
C PRO A 511 8.18 -9.13 0.49
N MET A 512 7.48 -8.22 1.18
CA MET A 512 6.55 -7.28 0.56
C MET A 512 6.99 -5.82 0.71
N PHE A 513 7.30 -5.40 1.94
CA PHE A 513 7.70 -4.03 2.26
C PHE A 513 8.80 -4.02 3.32
N CYS A 514 9.79 -3.16 3.17
CA CYS A 514 10.80 -2.91 4.18
C CYS A 514 10.55 -1.56 4.86
N VAL A 515 10.53 -1.55 6.20
CA VAL A 515 10.59 -0.34 7.02
C VAL A 515 11.99 -0.26 7.62
N SER A 516 12.71 0.82 7.35
CA SER A 516 14.12 0.99 7.72
C SER A 516 14.38 2.35 8.35
N ALA A 517 15.12 2.35 9.45
CA ALA A 517 15.51 3.53 10.23
C ALA A 517 16.99 3.83 10.01
N TRP A 518 17.30 5.10 9.74
CA TRP A 518 18.62 5.57 9.36
C TRP A 518 19.05 6.75 10.22
N ARG A 519 20.32 6.81 10.55
CA ARG A 519 20.97 7.94 11.24
C ARG A 519 22.09 8.50 10.39
N ARG A 520 22.42 9.78 10.57
CA ARG A 520 23.62 10.36 9.97
C ARG A 520 24.87 9.65 10.54
N GLN A 521 25.87 9.46 9.69
CA GLN A 521 27.21 9.01 10.11
C GLN A 521 27.94 10.12 10.89
#